data_AF-A0A432TAA7-F1
#
_entry.id   AF-A0A432TAA7-F1
#
_cell.length_a   1.000
_cell.length_b   1.000
_cell.length_c   1.000
_cell.angle_alpha   90.00
_cell.angle_beta   90.00
_cell.angle_gamma   90.00
#
_symmetry.space_group_name_H-M   'P 1'
#
loop_
_entity.id
_entity.type
_entity.pdbx_description
1 polymer ?
#
loop_
_entity_poly.entity_id
_entity_poly.type
_entity_poly.pdbx_seq_one_letter_code
_entity_poly.pdbx_strand_id
1 'polypeptide(L)'
;KYPEMKKMAEFLELTLEEFATMYLKKVKHRYSLIEKKLDRDGYACIFFDDNIKQCTVYPVRPLQCRTFPFWETFKGDITELKKECPGIID
;
A
#
# COMPACT_ATOMS: atom_id res chain seq x y z
N LYS A 1 -1.26 -0.45 -20.04
CA LYS A 1 -2.34 -0.90 -19.11
C LYS A 1 -1.69 -1.32 -17.79
N TYR A 2 -2.05 -0.66 -16.69
CA TYR A 2 -1.70 -0.97 -15.28
C TYR A 2 -0.21 -1.15 -14.93
N PRO A 3 0.65 -0.12 -15.10
CA PRO A 3 2.07 -0.23 -14.82
C PRO A 3 2.39 -0.58 -13.36
N GLU A 4 1.60 -0.10 -12.40
CA GLU A 4 1.85 -0.38 -10.98
C GLU A 4 1.51 -1.82 -10.60
N MET A 5 0.38 -2.35 -11.08
CA MET A 5 0.00 -3.75 -10.84
C MET A 5 1.04 -4.71 -11.43
N LYS A 6 1.58 -4.39 -12.62
CA LYS A 6 2.65 -5.19 -13.23
C LYS A 6 3.91 -5.21 -12.37
N LYS A 7 4.38 -4.04 -11.91
CA LYS A 7 5.56 -3.95 -11.04
C LYS A 7 5.39 -4.73 -9.73
N MET A 8 4.19 -4.69 -9.15
CA MET A 8 3.89 -5.46 -7.93
C MET A 8 3.84 -6.96 -8.20
N ALA A 9 3.24 -7.39 -9.31
CA ALA A 9 3.21 -8.79 -9.72
C ALA A 9 4.63 -9.33 -9.98
N GLU A 10 5.44 -8.60 -10.74
CA GLU A 10 6.84 -8.94 -11.04
C GLU A 10 7.68 -9.04 -9.76
N PHE A 11 7.51 -8.12 -8.82
CA PHE A 11 8.21 -8.15 -7.52
C PHE A 11 7.82 -9.35 -6.65
N LEU A 12 6.60 -9.86 -6.79
CA LEU A 12 6.08 -11.03 -6.09
C LEU A 12 6.30 -12.34 -6.87
N GLU A 13 6.97 -12.27 -8.03
CA GLU A 13 7.19 -13.42 -8.93
C GLU A 13 5.88 -14.07 -9.41
N LEU A 14 4.84 -13.26 -9.62
CA LEU A 14 3.53 -13.68 -10.09
C LEU A 14 3.23 -13.14 -11.49
N THR A 15 2.36 -13.83 -12.20
CA THR A 15 1.68 -13.24 -13.36
C THR A 15 0.75 -12.11 -12.92
N LEU A 16 0.44 -11.19 -13.84
CA LEU A 16 -0.52 -10.11 -13.56
C LEU A 16 -1.91 -10.67 -13.20
N GLU A 17 -2.28 -11.81 -13.75
CA GLU A 17 -3.57 -12.47 -13.53
C GLU A 17 -3.65 -13.09 -12.14
N GLU A 18 -2.60 -13.79 -11.69
CA GLU A 18 -2.49 -14.31 -10.32
C GLU A 18 -2.49 -13.16 -9.31
N PHE A 19 -1.70 -12.12 -9.55
CA PHE A 19 -1.66 -10.93 -8.70
C PHE A 19 -3.05 -10.29 -8.58
N ALA A 20 -3.76 -10.12 -9.70
CA ALA A 20 -5.09 -9.54 -9.70
C ALA A 20 -6.12 -10.41 -8.96
N THR A 21 -6.01 -11.73 -9.08
CA THR A 21 -6.91 -12.69 -8.42
C THR A 21 -6.67 -12.72 -6.91
N MET A 22 -5.41 -12.68 -6.49
CA MET A 22 -5.03 -12.84 -5.08
C MET A 22 -5.09 -11.54 -4.29
N TYR A 23 -4.75 -10.40 -4.90
CA TYR A 23 -4.48 -9.16 -4.16
C TYR A 23 -5.34 -7.97 -4.56
N LEU A 24 -6.17 -8.06 -5.61
CA LEU A 24 -7.02 -6.97 -6.05
C LEU A 24 -8.51 -7.26 -5.85
N LYS A 25 -9.26 -6.23 -5.43
CA LYS A 25 -10.72 -6.17 -5.52
C LYS A 25 -11.14 -5.14 -6.56
N LYS A 26 -12.15 -5.47 -7.36
CA LYS A 26 -12.75 -4.51 -8.29
C LYS A 26 -13.74 -3.63 -7.53
N VAL A 27 -13.53 -2.31 -7.58
CA VAL A 27 -14.40 -1.30 -6.98
C VAL A 27 -14.90 -0.38 -8.10
N LYS A 28 -16.16 -0.57 -8.52
CA LYS A 28 -16.75 0.09 -9.69
C LYS A 28 -15.88 -0.13 -10.95
N HIS A 29 -15.23 0.93 -11.43
CA HIS A 29 -14.38 0.93 -12.63
C HIS A 29 -12.88 0.88 -12.31
N ARG A 30 -12.50 0.75 -11.04
CA ARG A 30 -11.11 0.73 -10.57
C ARG A 30 -10.81 -0.57 -9.83
N TYR A 31 -9.52 -0.81 -9.61
CA TYR A 31 -9.05 -1.88 -8.74
C TYR A 31 -8.43 -1.27 -7.49
N SER A 32 -8.64 -1.93 -6.36
CA SER A 32 -8.02 -1.62 -5.08
C SER A 32 -7.26 -2.83 -4.59
N LEU A 33 -6.18 -2.62 -3.87
CA LEU A 33 -5.59 -3.67 -3.05
C LEU A 33 -6.63 -4.16 -2.03
N ILE A 34 -6.63 -5.46 -1.76
CA ILE A 34 -7.45 -6.01 -0.69
C ILE A 34 -6.90 -5.60 0.68
N GLU A 35 -7.76 -5.65 1.68
CA GLU A 35 -7.49 -5.22 3.04
C GLU A 35 -7.62 -6.41 3.99
N LYS A 36 -6.77 -6.43 5.02
CA LYS A 36 -6.85 -7.33 6.16
C LYS A 36 -7.25 -6.55 7.40
N LYS A 37 -7.92 -7.21 8.34
CA LYS A 37 -8.20 -6.61 9.66
C LYS A 37 -6.89 -6.44 10.43
N LEU A 38 -6.69 -5.27 11.02
CA LEU A 38 -5.63 -5.02 11.99
C LEU A 38 -6.16 -5.33 13.40
N ASP A 39 -7.28 -4.72 13.76
CA ASP A 39 -7.92 -4.86 15.06
C ASP A 39 -9.45 -4.83 14.91
N ARG A 40 -10.17 -4.46 15.97
CA ARG A 40 -11.65 -4.40 15.98
C ARG A 40 -12.20 -3.40 14.97
N ASP A 41 -11.52 -2.26 14.81
CA ASP A 41 -12.02 -1.09 14.08
C ASP A 41 -11.10 -0.67 12.91
N GLY A 42 -9.89 -1.24 12.84
CA GLY A 42 -8.84 -0.91 11.88
C GLY A 42 -8.65 -1.98 10.80
N TYR A 43 -8.34 -1.50 9.59
CA TYR A 43 -7.93 -2.31 8.45
C TYR A 43 -6.61 -1.80 7.91
N ALA A 44 -5.81 -2.70 7.35
CA ALA A 44 -4.61 -2.37 6.60
C ALA A 44 -4.65 -3.02 5.22
N CYS A 45 -3.86 -2.47 4.31
CA CYS A 45 -3.53 -3.16 3.08
C CYS A 45 -2.95 -4.56 3.39
N ILE A 46 -3.27 -5.55 2.56
CA ILE A 46 -2.74 -6.92 2.67
C ILE A 46 -1.21 -6.99 2.73
N PHE A 47 -0.53 -6.04 2.08
CA PHE A 47 0.92 -5.96 2.03
C PHE A 47 1.55 -5.21 3.21
N PHE A 48 0.79 -4.64 4.14
CA PHE A 48 1.35 -4.00 5.32
C PHE A 48 1.76 -5.05 6.36
N ASP A 49 3.02 -5.06 6.79
CA ASP A 49 3.49 -5.91 7.89
C ASP A 49 3.41 -5.13 9.21
N ASP A 50 2.63 -5.67 10.16
CA ASP A 50 2.37 -5.01 11.44
C ASP A 50 3.54 -5.15 12.43
N ASN A 51 4.39 -6.16 12.28
CA ASN A 51 5.53 -6.38 13.17
C ASN A 51 6.64 -5.37 12.91
N ILE A 52 6.93 -5.10 11.63
CA ILE A 52 7.98 -4.16 11.21
C ILE A 52 7.43 -2.78 10.80
N LYS A 53 6.11 -2.60 10.87
CA LYS A 53 5.39 -1.38 10.48
C LYS A 53 5.73 -0.90 9.06
N GLN A 54 5.90 -1.83 8.12
CA GLN A 54 6.34 -1.53 6.76
C GLN A 54 5.62 -2.41 5.73
N CYS A 55 5.41 -1.90 4.51
CA CYS A 55 4.87 -2.71 3.42
C CYS A 55 5.90 -3.76 2.96
N THR A 56 5.48 -5.01 2.77
CA THR A 56 6.31 -6.10 2.20
C THR A 56 6.71 -5.84 0.75
N VAL A 57 5.91 -5.05 0.03
CA VAL A 57 6.15 -4.61 -1.36
C VAL A 57 6.79 -3.21 -1.43
N TYR A 58 7.59 -2.85 -0.44
CA TYR A 58 8.09 -1.47 -0.23
C TYR A 58 8.68 -0.78 -1.48
N PRO A 59 9.54 -1.43 -2.29
CA PRO A 59 10.16 -0.81 -3.47
C PRO A 59 9.16 -0.51 -4.60
N VAL A 60 8.05 -1.24 -4.64
CA VAL A 60 7.04 -1.18 -5.71
C VAL A 60 5.68 -0.71 -5.23
N ARG A 61 5.62 -0.04 -4.06
CA ARG A 61 4.40 0.58 -3.51
C ARG A 61 3.70 1.44 -4.57
N PRO A 62 2.36 1.45 -4.67
CA PRO A 62 1.64 2.28 -5.62
C PRO A 62 1.83 3.78 -5.32
N LEU A 63 1.59 4.63 -6.31
CA LEU A 63 1.83 6.08 -6.24
C LEU A 63 1.11 6.70 -5.04
N GLN A 64 -0.14 6.30 -4.79
CA GLN A 64 -0.92 6.77 -3.64
C GLN A 64 -0.19 6.55 -2.30
N CYS A 65 0.49 5.40 -2.14
CA CYS A 65 1.26 5.11 -0.94
C CYS A 65 2.61 5.84 -0.90
N ARG A 66 3.20 6.17 -2.07
CA ARG A 66 4.42 6.98 -2.17
C ARG A 66 4.18 8.47 -1.91
N THR A 67 2.96 8.96 -2.15
CA THR A 67 2.57 10.36 -1.93
C THR A 67 1.91 10.58 -0.57
N PHE A 68 1.94 9.59 0.33
CA PHE A 68 1.46 9.76 1.70
C PHE A 68 2.49 10.56 2.52
N PRO A 69 2.06 11.46 3.44
CA PRO A 69 0.69 11.77 3.82
C PRO A 69 0.00 12.78 2.89
N PHE A 70 -1.24 12.47 2.48
CA PHE A 70 -2.04 13.35 1.61
C PHE A 70 -3.17 14.09 2.33
N TRP A 71 -3.44 13.78 3.61
CA TRP A 71 -4.44 14.49 4.42
C TRP A 71 -3.84 15.75 5.05
N GLU A 72 -4.58 16.86 4.98
CA GLU A 72 -4.15 18.17 5.53
C GLU A 72 -3.78 18.10 7.01
N THR A 73 -4.45 17.24 7.78
CA THR A 73 -4.20 17.05 9.22
C THR A 73 -2.78 16.58 9.53
N PHE A 74 -2.11 15.95 8.57
CA PHE A 74 -0.74 15.46 8.72
C PHE A 74 0.30 16.38 8.08
N LYS A 75 -0.11 17.45 7.38
CA LYS A 75 0.85 18.36 6.72
C LYS A 75 1.56 19.33 7.67
N GLY A 76 1.07 19.51 8.90
CA GLY A 76 1.64 20.44 9.88
C GLY A 76 2.84 19.86 10.65
N ASP A 77 2.79 18.59 11.03
CA ASP A 77 3.87 17.88 11.72
C ASP A 77 3.88 16.39 11.31
N ILE A 78 4.84 16.03 10.47
CA ILE A 78 5.07 14.65 10.01
C ILE A 78 6.11 13.91 10.86
N THR A 79 6.60 14.50 11.96
CA THR A 79 7.72 13.94 12.74
C THR A 79 7.41 12.54 13.26
N GLU A 80 6.21 12.34 13.80
CA GLU A 80 5.82 11.01 14.30
C GLU A 80 5.60 10.01 13.17
N LEU A 81 4.98 10.47 12.07
CA LEU A 81 4.76 9.68 10.86
C LEU A 81 6.06 9.17 10.23
N LYS A 82 7.13 9.98 10.24
CA LYS A 82 8.46 9.57 9.75
C LYS A 82 9.06 8.41 10.54
N LYS A 83 8.74 8.29 11.84
CA LYS A 83 9.18 7.17 12.67
C LYS A 83 8.45 5.88 12.29
N GLU A 84 7.22 5.99 11.81
CA GLU A 84 6.39 4.84 11.43
C GLU A 84 6.62 4.38 9.99
N CYS A 85 6.94 5.28 9.06
CA CYS A 85 7.13 4.93 7.66
C CYS A 85 8.33 5.64 7.04
N PRO A 86 9.35 4.90 6.55
CA PRO A 86 10.51 5.51 5.89
C PRO A 86 10.17 6.19 4.55
N GLY A 87 8.91 6.15 4.13
CA GLY A 87 8.45 6.68 2.84
C GLY A 87 7.97 8.12 2.93
N ILE A 88 8.01 8.69 4.13
CA ILE A 88 7.57 10.04 4.42
C ILE A 88 8.82 10.91 4.45
N ILE A 89 8.95 11.77 3.44
CA ILE A 89 10.11 12.62 3.19
C ILE A 89 9.65 14.08 3.36
N ASP A 90 10.58 14.96 3.76
CA ASP A 90 10.37 16.42 3.87
C ASP A 90 9.86 17.07 2.58
#